data_AF-A0A382U0X7-F1
#
_entry.id   AF-A0A382U0X7-F1
#
_cell.length_a   1.000
_cell.length_b   1.000
_cell.length_c   1.000
_cell.angle_alpha   90.00
_cell.angle_beta   90.00
_cell.angle_gamma   90.00
#
_symmetry.space_group_name_H-M   'P 1'
#
loop_
_entity.id
_entity.type
_entity.pdbx_description
1 polymer ?
#
loop_
_entity_poly.entity_id
_entity_poly.type
_entity_poly.pdbx_seq_one_letter_code
_entity_poly.pdbx_strand_id
1 'polypeptide(L)'
;MKDVPMIKHPNLLVGTETGDDAAVYRINDHVALIMTVDFFPPITDDPFQFGEIAAANSLSDVYAMGGTPLVAMNIVGFPAELDKEILGEILKGGYSKA
;
A
#
# COMPACT_ATOMS: atom_id res chain seq x y z
N MET A 1 9.02 -15.36 -11.83
CA MET A 1 9.56 -13.99 -12.06
C MET A 1 10.70 -13.91 -13.07
N LYS A 2 11.32 -15.01 -13.55
CA LYS A 2 12.43 -14.93 -14.53
C LYS A 2 12.09 -14.25 -15.86
N ASP A 3 10.81 -14.26 -16.24
CA ASP A 3 10.31 -13.68 -17.49
C ASP A 3 9.65 -12.29 -17.31
N VAL A 4 9.67 -11.74 -16.08
CA VAL A 4 9.21 -10.38 -15.81
C VAL A 4 10.37 -9.42 -16.08
N PRO A 5 10.20 -8.41 -16.96
CA PRO A 5 11.27 -7.44 -17.24
C PRO A 5 11.70 -6.73 -15.95
N MET A 6 12.99 -6.78 -15.64
CA MET A 6 13.55 -5.98 -14.55
C MET A 6 13.74 -4.55 -15.03
N ILE A 7 13.06 -3.61 -14.39
CA ILE A 7 13.25 -2.18 -14.64
C ILE A 7 14.49 -1.74 -13.87
N LYS A 8 15.49 -1.24 -14.60
CA LYS A 8 16.67 -0.60 -14.02
C LYS A 8 16.61 0.90 -14.30
N HIS A 9 16.74 1.71 -13.25
CA HIS A 9 16.79 3.15 -13.37
C HIS A 9 17.83 3.70 -12.38
N PRO A 10 18.68 4.67 -12.76
CA PRO A 10 19.75 5.18 -11.88
C PRO A 10 19.25 5.84 -10.58
N ASN A 11 17.96 6.19 -10.52
CA ASN A 11 17.32 6.72 -9.32
C ASN A 11 16.47 5.68 -8.57
N LEU A 12 16.32 4.46 -9.08
CA LEU A 12 15.69 3.38 -8.33
C LEU A 12 16.73 2.82 -7.35
N LEU A 13 16.54 3.10 -6.07
CA LEU A 13 17.46 2.70 -5.00
C LEU A 13 17.16 1.28 -4.51
N VAL A 14 15.88 0.95 -4.43
CA VAL A 14 15.36 -0.37 -4.04
C VAL A 14 14.29 -0.75 -5.05
N GLY A 15 14.49 -1.88 -5.73
CA GLY A 15 13.64 -2.38 -6.80
C GLY A 15 13.30 -3.85 -6.61
N THR A 16 12.70 -4.46 -7.64
CA THR A 16 12.27 -5.87 -7.61
C THR A 16 13.40 -6.88 -7.39
N GLU A 17 14.64 -6.47 -7.59
CA GLU A 17 15.83 -7.30 -7.46
C GLU A 17 16.28 -7.53 -6.01
N THR A 18 15.91 -6.64 -5.08
CA THR A 18 16.29 -6.79 -3.66
C THR A 18 15.27 -7.59 -2.88
N GLY A 19 14.00 -7.54 -3.28
CA GLY A 19 12.91 -8.25 -2.62
C GLY A 19 12.50 -7.65 -1.27
N ASP A 20 12.76 -6.35 -1.07
CA ASP A 20 12.33 -5.60 0.11
C ASP A 20 10.83 -5.27 0.10
N ASP A 21 10.33 -4.77 1.23
CA ASP A 21 8.91 -4.51 1.48
C ASP A 21 8.34 -3.34 0.63
N ALA A 22 9.17 -2.45 0.09
CA ALA A 22 8.72 -1.35 -0.76
C ALA A 22 9.76 -0.91 -1.80
N ALA A 23 9.29 -0.26 -2.87
CA ALA A 23 10.17 0.39 -3.83
C ALA A 23 10.65 1.74 -3.28
N VAL A 24 11.94 2.04 -3.46
CA VAL A 24 12.54 3.33 -3.04
C VAL A 24 13.12 4.04 -4.24
N TYR A 25 12.63 5.26 -4.51
CA TYR A 25 13.03 6.06 -5.66
C TYR A 25 13.59 7.41 -5.24
N ARG A 26 14.84 7.70 -5.62
CA ARG A 26 15.52 8.97 -5.34
C ARG A 26 14.92 10.12 -6.14
N ILE A 27 14.53 11.19 -5.45
CA ILE A 27 14.12 12.46 -6.05
C ILE A 27 15.33 13.38 -6.25
N ASN A 28 16.17 13.48 -5.22
CA ASN A 28 17.43 14.23 -5.23
C ASN A 28 18.41 13.65 -4.18
N ASP A 29 19.54 14.30 -3.96
CA ASP A 29 20.60 13.81 -3.06
C ASP A 29 20.19 13.68 -1.57
N HIS A 30 19.04 14.25 -1.18
CA HIS A 30 18.57 14.28 0.20
C HIS A 30 17.17 13.66 0.39
N VAL A 31 16.44 13.39 -0.70
CA VAL A 31 15.03 12.96 -0.65
C VAL A 31 14.82 11.74 -1.54
N ALA A 32 14.18 10.72 -0.98
CA ALA A 32 13.67 9.57 -1.70
C ALA A 32 12.18 9.34 -1.35
N LEU A 33 11.44 8.79 -2.30
CA LEU A 33 10.07 8.33 -2.13
C LEU A 33 10.08 6.83 -1.85
N ILE A 34 9.35 6.42 -0.82
CA ILE A 34 9.04 5.02 -0.55
C ILE A 34 7.61 4.78 -1.07
N MET A 35 7.44 3.75 -1.88
CA MET A 35 6.16 3.40 -2.49
C MET A 35 5.91 1.91 -2.31
N THR A 36 4.81 1.58 -1.67
CA THR A 36 4.28 0.22 -1.57
C THR A 36 2.81 0.21 -1.97
N VAL A 37 2.31 -0.96 -2.35
CA VAL A 37 0.91 -1.22 -2.64
C VAL A 37 0.56 -2.61 -2.14
N ASP A 38 -0.41 -2.68 -1.23
CA ASP A 38 -1.00 -3.92 -0.75
C ASP A 38 -2.52 -3.89 -0.84
N PHE A 39 -3.11 -5.02 -1.19
CA PHE A 39 -4.56 -5.22 -1.16
C PHE A 39 -4.86 -6.71 -1.02
N PHE A 40 -5.95 -7.03 -0.31
CA PHE A 40 -6.33 -8.42 -0.04
C PHE A 40 -7.84 -8.53 0.19
N PRO A 41 -8.44 -9.72 0.03
CA PRO A 41 -9.84 -9.95 0.34
C PRO A 41 -10.12 -9.79 1.86
N PRO A 42 -11.38 -9.57 2.28
CA PRO A 42 -11.72 -9.40 3.68
C PRO A 42 -11.26 -10.57 4.56
N ILE A 43 -10.65 -10.24 5.71
CA ILE A 43 -10.20 -11.20 6.74
C ILE A 43 -11.01 -11.14 8.04
N THR A 44 -11.91 -10.16 8.15
CA THR A 44 -12.86 -9.98 9.26
C THR A 44 -14.25 -9.70 8.70
N ASP A 45 -15.28 -10.01 9.48
CA ASP A 45 -16.68 -9.74 9.11
C ASP A 45 -17.08 -8.28 9.34
N ASP A 46 -16.38 -7.57 10.24
CA ASP A 46 -16.59 -6.14 10.47
C ASP A 46 -15.91 -5.32 9.35
N PRO A 47 -16.67 -4.55 8.55
CA PRO A 47 -16.11 -3.79 7.43
C PRO A 47 -15.19 -2.66 7.87
N PHE A 48 -15.50 -1.97 8.98
CA PHE A 48 -14.66 -0.90 9.51
C PHE A 48 -13.32 -1.48 9.99
N GLN A 49 -13.36 -2.58 10.74
CA GLN A 49 -12.14 -3.27 11.19
C GLN A 49 -11.31 -3.77 10.00
N PHE A 50 -11.94 -4.30 8.96
CA PHE A 50 -11.23 -4.71 7.75
C PHE A 50 -10.49 -3.52 7.12
N GLY A 51 -11.15 -2.36 7.00
CA GLY A 51 -10.53 -1.13 6.53
C GLY A 51 -9.32 -0.70 7.36
N GLU A 52 -9.45 -0.74 8.68
CA GLU A 52 -8.35 -0.45 9.61
C GLU A 52 -7.15 -1.36 9.38
N ILE A 53 -7.38 -2.66 9.23
CA ILE A 53 -6.30 -3.64 9.03
C ILE A 53 -5.65 -3.46 7.66
N ALA A 54 -6.45 -3.26 6.60
CA ALA A 54 -5.93 -3.06 5.25
C ALA A 54 -5.04 -1.82 5.14
N ALA A 55 -5.46 -0.70 5.74
CA ALA A 55 -4.65 0.52 5.78
C ALA A 55 -3.39 0.34 6.63
N ALA A 56 -3.51 -0.25 7.83
CA ALA A 56 -2.35 -0.49 8.69
C ALA A 56 -1.30 -1.39 8.03
N ASN A 57 -1.73 -2.47 7.36
CA ASN A 57 -0.83 -3.35 6.61
C ASN A 57 -0.09 -2.58 5.51
N SER A 58 -0.81 -1.85 4.67
CA SER A 58 -0.22 -1.11 3.55
C SER A 58 0.74 0.01 4.01
N LEU A 59 0.47 0.63 5.15
CA LEU A 59 1.38 1.64 5.72
C LEU A 59 2.60 1.02 6.40
N SER A 60 2.52 -0.26 6.81
CA SER A 60 3.56 -0.92 7.58
C SER A 60 4.88 -1.06 6.82
N ASP A 61 4.85 -1.28 5.51
CA ASP A 61 6.09 -1.38 4.70
C ASP A 61 6.84 -0.05 4.67
N VAL A 62 6.14 1.08 4.64
CA VAL A 62 6.80 2.39 4.69
C VAL A 62 7.56 2.55 6.02
N TYR A 63 6.95 2.13 7.13
CA TYR A 63 7.61 2.13 8.43
C TYR A 63 8.75 1.12 8.50
N ALA A 64 8.60 -0.07 7.91
CA ALA A 64 9.63 -1.10 7.85
C ALA A 64 10.88 -0.60 7.10
N MET A 65 10.68 0.19 6.05
CA MET A 65 11.75 0.86 5.29
C MET A 65 12.31 2.11 5.99
N GLY A 66 11.88 2.41 7.23
CA GLY A 66 12.35 3.57 8.01
C GLY A 66 11.77 4.91 7.55
N GLY A 67 10.70 4.87 6.74
CA GLY A 67 10.02 6.04 6.21
C GLY A 67 8.93 6.59 7.14
N THR A 68 8.33 7.69 6.70
CA THR A 68 7.09 8.21 7.27
C THR A 68 6.07 8.31 6.13
N PRO A 69 4.89 7.68 6.24
CA PRO A 69 3.84 7.83 5.24
C PRO A 69 3.43 9.30 5.07
N LEU A 70 3.38 9.77 3.83
CA LEU A 70 3.02 11.16 3.51
C LEU A 70 1.69 11.26 2.78
N VAL A 71 1.39 10.26 1.94
CA VAL A 71 0.20 10.17 1.11
C VAL A 71 -0.23 8.72 1.01
N ALA A 72 -1.53 8.49 0.79
CA ALA A 72 -2.08 7.17 0.53
C ALA A 72 -3.11 7.26 -0.60
N MET A 73 -3.27 6.17 -1.36
CA MET A 73 -4.26 6.04 -2.43
C MET A 73 -5.06 4.77 -2.21
N ASN A 74 -6.38 4.89 -2.15
CA ASN A 74 -7.26 3.72 -2.01
C ASN A 74 -7.28 2.90 -3.30
N ILE A 75 -7.06 1.60 -3.16
CA ILE A 75 -7.26 0.61 -4.22
C ILE A 75 -8.40 -0.30 -3.79
N VAL A 76 -9.50 -0.28 -4.54
CA VAL A 76 -10.74 -0.97 -4.16
C VAL A 76 -11.26 -1.80 -5.32
N GLY A 77 -11.42 -3.11 -5.07
CA GLY A 77 -12.33 -3.96 -5.81
C GLY A 77 -13.55 -4.27 -4.94
N PHE A 78 -14.75 -3.92 -5.39
CA PHE A 78 -15.98 -4.12 -4.61
C PHE A 78 -17.07 -4.72 -5.50
N PRO A 79 -17.74 -5.81 -5.09
CA PRO A 79 -18.84 -6.41 -5.84
C PRO A 79 -19.99 -5.42 -6.06
N ALA A 80 -20.53 -5.36 -7.27
CA ALA A 80 -21.53 -4.37 -7.65
C ALA A 80 -22.90 -4.62 -6.99
N GLU A 81 -23.14 -5.87 -6.59
CA GLU A 81 -24.36 -6.36 -5.96
C GLU A 81 -24.42 -6.12 -4.44
N LEU A 82 -23.29 -5.77 -3.81
CA LEU A 82 -23.25 -5.49 -2.37
C LEU A 82 -23.64 -4.05 -2.07
N ASP A 83 -24.13 -3.84 -0.84
CA ASP A 83 -24.48 -2.50 -0.36
C ASP A 83 -23.23 -1.61 -0.27
N LYS A 84 -23.31 -0.42 -0.85
CA LYS A 84 -22.24 0.57 -0.83
C LYS A 84 -21.99 1.14 0.57
N GLU A 85 -22.94 0.99 1.50
CA GLU A 85 -22.71 1.33 2.90
C GLU A 85 -21.57 0.50 3.50
N ILE A 86 -21.44 -0.78 3.11
CA ILE A 86 -20.33 -1.65 3.52
C ILE A 86 -19.00 -1.05 3.04
N LEU A 87 -18.92 -0.66 1.77
CA LEU A 87 -17.74 0.02 1.23
C LEU A 87 -17.45 1.33 1.99
N GLY A 88 -18.48 2.09 2.34
CA GLY A 88 -18.37 3.30 3.15
C GLY A 88 -17.71 3.03 4.50
N GLU A 89 -18.10 1.97 5.20
CA GLU A 89 -17.51 1.58 6.49
C GLU A 89 -16.04 1.14 6.34
N ILE A 90 -15.72 0.38 5.28
CA ILE A 90 -14.32 0.01 4.99
C ILE A 90 -13.45 1.26 4.78
N LEU A 91 -13.92 2.21 3.99
CA LEU A 91 -13.17 3.44 3.73
C LEU A 91 -12.98 4.29 4.99
N LYS A 92 -13.99 4.35 5.87
CA LYS A 92 -13.88 5.04 7.17
C LYS A 92 -12.87 4.36 8.08
N GLY A 93 -12.87 3.03 8.13
CA GLY A 93 -11.90 2.24 8.87
C GLY A 93 -10.47 2.50 8.38
N GLY A 94 -10.24 2.48 7.07
CA GLY A 94 -8.94 2.80 6.51
C GLY A 94 -8.48 4.23 6.84
N TYR A 95 -9.40 5.20 6.76
CA TYR A 95 -9.11 6.59 7.08
C TYR A 95 -8.77 6.82 8.56
N SER A 96 -9.21 5.96 9.49
CA SER A 96 -8.86 6.09 10.91
C SER A 96 -7.38 5.79 11.20
N LYS A 97 -6.66 5.17 10.24
CA LYS A 97 -5.22 4.86 10.30
C LYS A 97 -4.35 5.84 9.51
N ALA A 98 -4.97 6.79 8.81
CA ALA A 98 -4.29 7.81 8.02
C ALA A 98 -3.81 9.00 8.87
#